data_AF-A0A668S107-F1
#
_entry.id   AF-A0A668S107-F1
#
_cell.length_a   1.000
_cell.length_b   1.000
_cell.length_c   1.000
_cell.angle_alpha   90.00
_cell.angle_beta   90.00
_cell.angle_gamma   90.00
#
_symmetry.space_group_name_H-M   'P 1'
#
loop_
_entity.id
_entity.type
_entity.pdbx_description
1 polymer ?
#
loop_
_entity_poly.entity_id
_entity_poly.type
_entity_poly.pdbx_seq_one_letter_code
_entity_poly.pdbx_strand_id
1 'polypeptide(L)' 'ENRIVPPVSEVQPQLLSFSKYCCTRYQQKPVPVKWLKSYTVQDDNCNIRAIIFKTVKNRHICANPEDKWVNIAIPLLPR' A
#
# COMPACT_ATOMS: atom_id res chain seq x y z
N GLU A 1 30.37 -31.24 18.07
CA GLU A 1 31.06 -31.02 16.79
C GLU A 1 30.50 -29.77 16.11
N ASN A 2 31.40 -29.05 15.45
CA ASN A 2 31.29 -27.67 15.00
C ASN A 2 30.00 -27.35 14.24
N ARG A 3 29.25 -26.35 14.72
CA ARG A 3 28.28 -25.65 13.88
C ARG A 3 29.06 -24.84 12.85
N ILE A 4 28.98 -25.29 11.60
CA ILE A 4 29.33 -24.48 10.44
C ILE A 4 28.36 -23.29 10.46
N VAL A 5 28.88 -22.12 10.84
CA VAL A 5 28.20 -20.84 10.67
C VAL A 5 28.42 -20.40 9.23
N PRO A 6 27.37 -20.16 8.42
CA PRO A 6 27.54 -19.60 7.09
C PRO A 6 28.11 -18.17 7.18
N PRO A 7 28.87 -17.72 6.16
CA PRO A 7 29.49 -16.40 6.16
C PRO A 7 28.45 -15.29 6.22
N VAL A 8 28.85 -14.16 6.80
CA VAL A 8 28.09 -12.95 7.18
C VAL A 8 27.51 -12.15 6.00
N SER A 9 27.14 -12.81 4.90
CA SER A 9 26.77 -12.21 3.61
C SER A 9 25.27 -12.27 3.28
N GLU A 10 24.47 -12.99 4.05
CA GLU A 10 23.00 -13.11 3.86
C GLU A 10 22.22 -12.55 5.05
N VAL A 11 22.56 -11.32 5.45
CA VAL A 11 21.71 -10.58 6.39
C VAL A 11 20.50 -10.07 5.62
N GLN A 12 19.52 -10.94 5.35
CA GLN A 12 18.19 -10.54 4.90
C GLN A 12 17.59 -9.67 6.02
N PRO A 13 17.39 -8.35 5.82
CA PRO A 13 16.90 -7.52 6.90
C PRO A 13 15.43 -7.86 7.13
N GLN A 14 15.20 -8.41 8.31
CA GLN A 14 13.98 -8.34 9.10
C GLN A 14 12.89 -9.37 8.80
N LEU A 15 12.84 -10.32 9.72
CA LEU A 15 11.67 -11.06 10.17
C LEU A 15 10.59 -10.10 10.71
N LEU A 16 9.92 -9.35 9.83
CA LEU A 16 8.53 -8.94 10.04
C LEU A 16 7.70 -9.91 9.21
N SER A 17 6.62 -10.47 9.74
CA SER A 17 5.60 -11.05 8.87
C SER A 17 5.18 -9.95 7.90
N PHE A 18 5.67 -9.98 6.65
CA PHE A 18 5.12 -9.19 5.56
C PHE A 18 3.76 -9.79 5.23
N SER A 19 2.83 -9.70 6.17
CA SER A 19 1.41 -9.77 5.88
C SER A 19 1.20 -8.64 4.89
N LYS A 20 1.19 -8.98 3.60
CA LYS A 20 0.93 -8.02 2.52
C LYS A 20 -0.32 -7.26 2.93
N TYR A 21 -0.19 -5.94 3.07
CA TYR A 21 -1.32 -5.11 3.46
C TYR A 21 -2.33 -5.14 2.32
N CYS A 22 -3.40 -5.92 2.51
CA CYS A 22 -4.53 -5.96 1.61
C CYS A 22 -5.65 -5.09 2.19
N CYS A 23 -6.13 -4.15 1.39
CA CYS A 23 -7.42 -3.53 1.58
C CYS A 23 -8.49 -4.62 1.61
N THR A 24 -9.32 -4.60 2.65
CA THR A 24 -10.50 -5.46 2.80
C THR A 24 -11.80 -4.67 2.67
N ARG A 25 -11.72 -3.34 2.73
CA ARG A 25 -12.83 -2.40 2.64
C ARG A 25 -12.38 -1.10 1.99
N TYR A 26 -13.33 -0.41 1.37
CA TYR A 26 -13.11 0.91 0.78
C TYR A 26 -13.51 2.03 1.75
N GLN A 27 -12.87 3.17 1.57
CA GLN A 27 -13.29 4.43 2.16
C GLN A 27 -14.63 4.85 1.56
N GLN A 28 -15.63 5.04 2.42
CA GLN A 28 -16.99 5.36 1.98
C GLN A 28 -17.15 6.83 1.58
N LYS A 29 -16.36 7.74 2.19
CA LYS A 29 -16.46 9.18 1.94
C LYS A 29 -15.32 9.67 1.06
N PRO A 30 -15.61 10.49 0.04
CA PRO A 30 -14.58 11.04 -0.83
C PRO A 30 -13.59 11.89 0.00
N VAL A 31 -12.31 11.70 -0.28
CA VAL A 31 -11.23 12.44 0.38
C VAL A 31 -10.79 13.58 -0.54
N PRO A 32 -10.71 14.82 -0.06
CA PRO A 32 -10.21 15.94 -0.86
C PRO A 32 -8.78 15.66 -1.35
N VAL A 33 -8.54 15.86 -2.65
CA VAL A 33 -7.22 15.59 -3.29
C VAL A 33 -6.08 16.33 -2.59
N LYS A 34 -6.33 17.54 -2.08
CA LYS A 34 -5.38 18.34 -1.27
C LYS A 34 -4.82 17.64 -0.03
N TRP A 35 -5.46 16.57 0.45
CA TRP A 35 -4.99 15.78 1.58
C TRP A 35 -4.25 14.51 1.17
N LEU A 36 -4.28 14.19 -0.11
CA LEU A 36 -3.61 13.04 -0.71
C LEU A 36 -2.20 13.46 -1.14
N LYS A 37 -1.23 12.58 -0.94
CA LYS A 37 0.19 12.80 -1.21
C LYS A 37 0.67 11.92 -2.35
N SER A 38 0.27 10.66 -2.37
CA SER A 38 0.58 9.70 -3.42
C SER A 38 -0.46 8.61 -3.45
N TYR A 39 -0.40 7.74 -4.45
CA TYR A 39 -1.26 6.57 -4.54
C TYR A 39 -0.47 5.33 -4.96
N THR A 40 -0.94 4.16 -4.55
CA THR A 40 -0.36 2.88 -4.96
C THR A 40 -1.49 1.96 -5.40
N VAL A 41 -1.25 1.15 -6.43
CA VAL A 41 -2.21 0.14 -6.86
C VAL A 41 -1.96 -1.12 -6.02
N GLN A 42 -3.02 -1.66 -5.42
CA GLN A 42 -2.92 -2.91 -4.69
C GLN A 42 -2.57 -4.07 -5.64
N ASP A 43 -1.72 -4.98 -5.17
CA ASP A 43 -1.36 -6.20 -5.90
C ASP A 43 -2.58 -7.12 -6.13
N ASP A 44 -2.54 -7.87 -7.24
CA ASP A 44 -3.59 -8.84 -7.61
C ASP A 44 -3.67 -10.04 -6.65
N ASN A 45 -2.70 -10.19 -5.73
CA ASN A 45 -2.71 -11.23 -4.70
C ASN A 45 -3.73 -10.94 -3.57
N CYS A 46 -4.44 -9.83 -3.61
CA CYS A 46 -5.50 -9.47 -2.66
C CYS A 46 -6.89 -9.75 -3.25
N ASN A 47 -7.84 -10.10 -2.40
CA ASN A 47 -9.19 -10.51 -2.81
C ASN A 47 -10.04 -9.41 -3.48
N ILE A 48 -9.66 -8.13 -3.31
CA ILE A 48 -10.34 -7.00 -3.92
C ILE A 48 -9.34 -6.13 -4.68
N ARG A 49 -9.77 -5.47 -5.74
CA ARG A 49 -8.98 -4.43 -6.41
C ARG A 49 -9.12 -3.13 -5.64
N ALA A 50 -8.00 -2.47 -5.34
CA ALA A 50 -8.02 -1.24 -4.56
C ALA A 50 -6.90 -0.28 -4.98
N ILE A 51 -7.19 1.01 -4.83
CA ILE A 51 -6.19 2.08 -4.87
C ILE A 51 -5.90 2.49 -3.43
N ILE A 52 -4.64 2.47 -3.04
CA ILE A 52 -4.18 2.84 -1.72
C ILE A 52 -3.64 4.26 -1.79
N PHE A 53 -4.42 5.24 -1.33
CA PHE A 53 -3.93 6.60 -1.20
C PHE A 53 -3.12 6.77 0.07
N LYS A 54 -1.96 7.40 -0.05
CA LYS A 54 -1.19 7.90 1.08
C LYS A 54 -1.51 9.36 1.29
N THR A 55 -1.94 9.72 2.49
CA THR A 55 -2.26 11.11 2.84
C THR A 55 -1.01 11.89 3.27
N VAL A 56 -1.12 13.22 3.29
CA VAL A 56 -0.08 14.11 3.84
C VAL A 56 0.22 13.82 5.31
N LYS A 57 -0.75 13.29 6.07
CA LYS A 57 -0.60 12.81 7.44
C LYS A 57 -0.07 11.38 7.53
N ASN A 58 0.48 10.85 6.44
CA ASN A 58 1.07 9.52 6.35
C ASN A 58 0.10 8.36 6.66
N ARG A 59 -1.22 8.59 6.51
CA ARG A 59 -2.26 7.54 6.63
C ARG A 59 -2.56 6.92 5.27
N HIS A 60 -2.79 5.62 5.26
CA HIS A 60 -3.22 4.88 4.07
C HIS A 60 -4.74 4.78 4.03
N ILE A 61 -5.31 5.01 2.84
CA ILE A 61 -6.74 4.98 2.59
C ILE A 61 -6.99 4.08 1.39
N CYS A 62 -7.73 3.00 1.61
CA CYS A 62 -8.21 2.12 0.55
C CYS A 62 -9.38 2.77 -0.18
N ALA A 63 -9.33 2.81 -1.50
CA ALA A 63 -10.35 3.43 -2.34
C ALA A 63 -10.73 2.51 -3.50
N ASN A 64 -12.00 2.56 -3.91
CA ASN A 64 -12.49 1.76 -5.03
C ASN A 64 -12.03 2.42 -6.35
N PRO A 65 -11.31 1.73 -7.25
CA PRO A 65 -10.94 2.29 -8.56
C PRO A 65 -12.15 2.73 -9.41
N GLU A 66 -13.34 2.21 -9.15
CA GLU A 66 -14.56 2.57 -9.89
C GLU A 66 -15.21 3.87 -9.40
N ASP A 67 -14.78 4.41 -8.25
CA ASP A 67 -15.34 5.65 -7.72
C ASP A 67 -14.91 6.86 -8.56
N LYS A 68 -15.86 7.76 -8.84
CA LYS A 68 -15.60 8.98 -9.62
C LYS A 68 -14.50 9.85 -9.01
N TRP A 69 -14.49 10.02 -7.69
CA TRP A 69 -13.49 10.85 -7.01
C TRP A 69 -12.07 10.25 -7.06
N VAL A 70 -11.96 8.93 -7.13
CA VAL A 70 -10.69 8.20 -7.23
C VAL A 70 -10.09 8.41 -8.61
N ASN A 71 -10.91 8.27 -9.65
CA ASN A 71 -10.50 8.53 -11.04
C ASN A 71 -10.06 9.98 -11.29
N ILE A 72 -10.64 10.94 -10.56
CA ILE A 72 -10.19 12.35 -10.59
C ILE A 72 -8.88 12.54 -9.82
N ALA A 73 -8.70 11.84 -8.69
CA ALA A 73 -7.53 12.00 -7.83
C ALA A 73 -6.25 11.37 -8.41
N ILE A 74 -6.35 10.17 -9.00
CA ILE A 74 -5.19 9.42 -9.55
C ILE A 74 -4.30 10.26 -10.47
N PRO A 75 -4.81 10.93 -11.52
CA PRO A 75 -3.95 11.70 -12.44
C PRO A 75 -3.32 12.94 -11.80
N LEU A 76 -3.78 13.37 -10.62
CA LEU A 76 -3.28 14.54 -9.91
C LEU A 76 -2.19 14.21 -8.88
N LEU A 77 -1.87 12.92 -8.70
CA LEU A 77 -0.98 12.44 -7.65
C LEU A 77 0.19 11.66 -8.23
N PRO A 78 1.38 11.74 -7.61
CA PRO A 78 2.48 10.86 -7.94
C PRO A 78 2.17 9.42 -7.49
N ARG A 79 2.67 8.46 -8.26
CA ARG A 79 2.63 7.03 -7.94
C ARG A 79 3.74 6.66 -6.95
#